data_AF-A0A1G6D7T8-F1
#
_entry.id   AF-A0A1G6D7T8-F1
#
_cell.length_a   1.000
_cell.length_b   1.000
_cell.length_c   1.000
_cell.angle_alpha   90.00
_cell.angle_beta   90.00
_cell.angle_gamma   90.00
#
_symmetry.space_group_name_H-M   'P 1'
#
loop_
_entity.id
_entity.type
_entity.pdbx_description
1 polymer ?
#
loop_
_entity_poly.entity_id
_entity_poly.type
_entity_poly.pdbx_seq_one_letter_code
_entity_poly.pdbx_strand_id
1 'polypeptide(L)'
;MTLGKYPFMGLADARGELLLKKRELLNGLDPLVARKREAWSGIETMDHLFEDWFANDIKPRLKHPNIPARLYRKEMKPVIGDMRIEQVTARDVREVLERVKLSGRPSIVNDVLIYEAVVSSCGEA
;
A
#
# COMPACT_ATOMS: atom_id res chain seq x y z
N MET A 1 -10.08 -11.72 19.98
CA MET A 1 -9.35 -10.55 20.52
C MET A 1 -9.11 -10.77 22.00
N THR A 2 -7.88 -10.58 22.48
CA THR A 2 -7.48 -10.69 23.88
C THR A 2 -7.04 -9.31 24.37
N LEU A 3 -7.69 -8.79 25.42
CA LEU A 3 -7.47 -7.43 25.95
C LEU A 3 -6.20 -7.35 26.83
N GLY A 4 -5.89 -8.41 27.57
CA GLY A 4 -4.71 -8.49 28.43
C GLY A 4 -4.66 -9.78 29.23
N LYS A 5 -3.58 -9.99 30.00
CA LYS A 5 -3.44 -11.10 30.95
C LYS A 5 -3.63 -10.60 32.37
N TYR A 6 -4.52 -11.23 33.12
CA TYR A 6 -4.62 -11.02 34.57
C TYR A 6 -3.32 -11.50 35.26
N PRO A 7 -2.79 -10.81 36.29
CA PRO A 7 -3.34 -9.65 37.01
C PRO A 7 -2.87 -8.27 36.49
N PHE A 8 -2.17 -8.21 35.37
CA PHE A 8 -1.59 -6.96 34.84
C PHE A 8 -2.64 -5.94 34.35
N MET A 9 -3.89 -6.38 34.12
CA MET A 9 -5.02 -5.53 33.76
C MET A 9 -6.16 -5.75 34.76
N GLY A 10 -6.65 -4.66 35.36
CA GLY A 10 -7.78 -4.68 36.28
C GLY A 10 -9.11 -4.94 35.59
N LEU A 11 -10.10 -5.47 36.33
CA LEU A 11 -11.42 -5.79 35.80
C LEU A 11 -12.16 -4.55 35.27
N ALA A 12 -11.96 -3.39 35.92
CA ALA A 12 -12.57 -2.13 35.53
C ALA A 12 -12.02 -1.64 34.18
N ASP A 13 -10.69 -1.68 34.02
CA ASP A 13 -10.00 -1.26 32.79
C ASP A 13 -10.38 -2.16 31.61
N ALA A 14 -10.42 -3.48 31.83
CA ALA A 14 -10.85 -4.44 30.82
C ALA A 14 -12.28 -4.18 30.31
N ARG A 15 -13.18 -3.73 31.19
CA ARG A 15 -14.56 -3.35 30.80
C ARG A 15 -14.57 -2.04 30.01
N GLY A 16 -13.72 -1.08 30.37
CA GLY A 16 -13.55 0.18 29.64
C GLY A 16 -13.07 -0.06 28.21
N GLU A 17 -12.00 -0.84 28.03
CA GLU A 17 -11.47 -1.16 26.70
C GLU A 17 -12.45 -1.97 25.86
N LEU A 18 -13.19 -2.90 26.46
CA LEU A 18 -14.22 -3.67 25.76
C LEU A 18 -15.29 -2.75 25.16
N LEU A 19 -15.75 -1.75 25.91
CA LEU A 19 -16.75 -0.80 25.44
C LEU A 19 -16.23 0.06 24.29
N LEU A 20 -14.98 0.52 24.37
CA LEU A 20 -14.33 1.27 23.29
C LEU A 20 -14.23 0.44 22.01
N LYS A 21 -13.74 -0.79 22.11
CA LYS A 21 -13.56 -1.69 20.96
C LYS A 21 -14.90 -2.13 20.36
N LYS A 22 -15.94 -2.28 21.19
CA LYS A 22 -17.31 -2.54 20.71
C LYS A 22 -17.88 -1.34 19.96
N ARG A 23 -17.58 -0.11 20.39
CA ARG A 23 -17.97 1.11 19.67
C ARG A 23 -17.28 1.21 18.31
N GLU A 24 -15.99 0.89 18.22
CA GLU A 24 -15.25 0.83 16.95
C GLU A 24 -15.89 -0.17 15.98
N LEU A 25 -16.25 -1.36 16.47
CA LEU A 25 -16.93 -2.39 15.67
C LEU A 25 -18.29 -1.90 15.14
N LEU A 26 -19.08 -1.21 15.98
CA LEU A 26 -20.38 -0.65 15.58
C LEU A 26 -20.24 0.46 14.53
N ASN A 27 -19.12 1.18 14.51
CA ASN A 27 -18.78 2.15 13.48
C ASN A 27 -18.25 1.51 12.18
N GLY A 28 -18.27 0.17 12.08
CA GLY A 28 -17.81 -0.57 10.89
C GLY A 28 -16.29 -0.74 10.80
N LEU A 29 -15.53 -0.35 11.82
CA LEU A 29 -14.08 -0.53 11.89
C LEU A 29 -13.77 -1.84 12.61
N ASP A 30 -13.44 -2.90 11.86
CA ASP A 30 -13.05 -4.19 12.45
C ASP A 30 -11.61 -4.11 13.02
N PRO A 31 -11.42 -4.21 14.35
CA PRO A 31 -10.10 -4.10 14.97
C PRO A 31 -9.15 -5.26 14.63
N LEU A 32 -9.69 -6.42 14.17
CA LEU A 32 -8.86 -7.52 13.70
C LEU A 32 -8.27 -7.22 12.32
N VAL A 33 -9.03 -6.56 11.46
CA VAL A 33 -8.55 -6.12 10.14
C VAL A 33 -7.52 -5.00 10.32
N ALA A 34 -7.77 -4.03 11.20
CA ALA A 34 -6.81 -2.98 11.54
C ALA A 34 -5.47 -3.56 12.04
N ARG A 35 -5.49 -4.51 12.98
CA ARG A 35 -4.26 -5.19 13.43
C ARG A 35 -3.56 -6.00 12.35
N LYS A 36 -4.30 -6.62 11.43
CA LYS A 36 -3.71 -7.34 10.30
C LYS A 36 -3.04 -6.37 9.33
N ARG A 37 -3.67 -5.22 9.06
CA ARG A 37 -3.10 -4.13 8.25
C ARG A 37 -1.85 -3.53 8.89
N GLU A 38 -1.85 -3.32 10.20
CA GLU A 38 -0.66 -2.90 10.96
C GLU A 38 0.45 -3.96 10.94
N ALA A 39 0.13 -5.25 10.92
CA ALA A 39 1.15 -6.30 10.78
C ALA A 39 1.77 -6.34 9.37
N TRP A 40 1.12 -5.74 8.37
CA TRP A 40 1.64 -5.60 7.01
C TRP A 40 2.45 -4.29 6.82
N SER A 41 2.58 -3.46 7.87
CA SER A 41 3.05 -2.07 7.81
C SER A 41 4.56 -1.86 7.57
N GLY A 42 5.27 -2.83 6.98
CA GLY A 42 6.66 -2.59 6.55
C GLY A 42 6.75 -1.64 5.35
N ILE A 43 5.62 -1.40 4.67
CA ILE A 43 5.53 -0.66 3.43
C ILE A 43 4.83 0.68 3.69
N GLU A 44 5.61 1.75 3.82
CA GLU A 44 5.10 3.10 4.10
C GLU A 44 4.99 3.96 2.83
N THR A 45 5.92 3.80 1.90
CA THR A 45 6.05 4.62 0.69
C THR A 45 5.79 3.80 -0.58
N MET A 46 5.46 4.50 -1.66
CA MET A 46 5.34 3.88 -2.98
C MET A 46 6.65 3.23 -3.44
N ASP A 47 7.80 3.79 -3.07
CA ASP A 47 9.12 3.18 -3.31
C ASP A 47 9.25 1.83 -2.62
N HIS A 48 8.88 1.73 -1.33
CA HIS A 48 8.92 0.46 -0.60
C HIS A 48 7.95 -0.57 -1.20
N LEU A 49 6.77 -0.13 -1.64
CA LEU A 49 5.80 -1.00 -2.29
C LEU A 49 6.35 -1.56 -3.60
N PHE A 50 6.98 -0.70 -4.40
CA PHE A 50 7.60 -1.11 -5.63
C PHE A 50 8.74 -2.11 -5.39
N GLU A 51 9.58 -1.88 -4.37
CA GLU A 51 10.69 -2.79 -4.06
C GLU A 51 10.22 -4.19 -3.65
N ASP A 52 9.22 -4.28 -2.78
CA ASP A 52 8.65 -5.56 -2.35
C ASP A 52 8.02 -6.31 -3.53
N TRP A 53 7.17 -5.63 -4.29
CA TRP A 53 6.54 -6.20 -5.47
C TRP A 53 7.56 -6.57 -6.57
N PHE A 54 8.60 -5.77 -6.74
CA PHE A 54 9.67 -6.07 -7.70
C PHE A 54 10.43 -7.35 -7.33
N ALA A 55 10.72 -7.53 -6.05
CA ALA A 55 11.44 -8.70 -5.54
C ALA A 55 10.59 -9.98 -5.61
N ASN A 56 9.30 -9.88 -5.26
CA ASN A 56 8.42 -11.03 -5.10
C ASN A 56 7.74 -11.46 -6.41
N ASP A 57 7.37 -10.52 -7.28
CA ASP A 57 6.57 -10.81 -8.48
C ASP A 57 7.35 -10.65 -9.78
N ILE A 58 8.08 -9.55 -9.96
CA ILE A 58 8.77 -9.25 -11.23
C ILE A 58 10.02 -10.10 -11.41
N LYS A 59 10.90 -10.11 -10.41
CA LYS A 59 12.19 -10.79 -10.48
C LYS A 59 12.09 -12.29 -10.79
N PRO A 60 11.14 -13.06 -10.23
CA PRO A 60 11.02 -14.48 -10.57
C PRO A 60 10.29 -14.74 -11.90
N ARG A 61 9.39 -13.86 -12.35
CA ARG A 61 8.61 -14.08 -13.59
C ARG A 61 9.33 -13.63 -14.86
N LEU A 62 10.08 -12.53 -14.80
CA LEU A 62 10.61 -11.89 -16.01
C LEU A 62 12.07 -12.26 -16.28
N LYS A 63 12.39 -12.54 -17.55
CA LYS A 63 13.78 -12.73 -18.02
C LYS A 63 14.63 -11.46 -17.92
N HIS A 64 14.01 -10.28 -17.99
CA HIS A 64 14.70 -8.98 -17.96
C HIS A 64 14.06 -8.02 -16.93
N PRO A 65 14.23 -8.26 -15.62
CA PRO A 65 13.60 -7.47 -14.57
C PRO A 65 14.15 -6.03 -14.51
N ASN A 66 15.33 -5.76 -15.07
CA ASN A 66 15.91 -4.41 -15.05
C ASN A 66 15.12 -3.38 -15.87
N ILE A 67 14.30 -3.83 -16.84
CA ILE A 67 13.48 -2.94 -17.67
C ILE A 67 12.41 -2.22 -16.83
N PRO A 68 11.52 -2.93 -16.10
CA PRO A 68 10.54 -2.30 -15.23
C PRO A 68 11.17 -1.51 -14.07
N ALA A 69 12.28 -1.97 -13.50
CA ALA A 69 13.01 -1.19 -12.48
C ALA A 69 13.50 0.16 -13.02
N ARG A 70 14.08 0.18 -14.22
CA ARG A 70 14.54 1.41 -14.86
C ARG A 70 13.36 2.35 -15.16
N LEU A 71 12.25 1.78 -15.61
CA LEU A 71 11.05 2.53 -15.92
C LEU A 71 10.53 3.26 -14.67
N TYR A 72 10.32 2.50 -13.60
CA TYR A 72 9.84 3.05 -12.33
C TYR A 72 10.73 4.19 -11.84
N ARG A 73 12.04 3.95 -11.76
CA ARG A 73 13.02 4.95 -11.29
C ARG A 73 13.04 6.23 -12.11
N LYS A 74 12.79 6.12 -13.41
CA LYS A 74 12.88 7.27 -14.32
C LYS A 74 11.59 8.08 -14.37
N GLU A 75 10.45 7.39 -14.45
CA GLU A 75 9.18 8.04 -14.79
C GLU A 75 8.23 8.17 -13.58
N MET A 76 8.20 7.17 -12.69
CA MET A 76 7.23 7.12 -11.57
C MET A 76 7.83 7.69 -10.28
N LYS A 77 9.06 7.28 -9.92
CA LYS A 77 9.75 7.70 -8.70
C LYS A 77 9.79 9.23 -8.49
N PRO A 78 10.07 10.07 -9.51
CA PRO A 78 10.14 11.52 -9.32
C PRO A 78 8.80 12.19 -8.97
N VAL A 79 7.67 11.52 -9.20
CA VAL A 79 6.33 12.06 -8.95
C VAL A 79 5.74 11.46 -7.69
N ILE A 80 5.78 10.13 -7.55
CA ILE A 80 5.05 9.41 -6.49
C ILE A 80 5.94 8.57 -5.57
N GLY A 81 7.23 8.39 -5.86
CA GLY A 81 8.09 7.42 -5.16
C GLY A 81 8.22 7.69 -3.66
N ASP A 82 8.46 8.95 -3.30
CA ASP A 82 8.62 9.39 -1.90
C ASP A 82 7.27 9.63 -1.19
N MET A 83 6.14 9.51 -1.91
CA MET A 83 4.82 9.70 -1.32
C MET A 83 4.40 8.48 -0.51
N ARG A 84 3.70 8.72 0.61
CA ARG A 84 3.03 7.65 1.35
C ARG A 84 1.91 7.08 0.49
N ILE A 85 1.70 5.77 0.57
CA ILE A 85 0.69 5.08 -0.24
C ILE A 85 -0.70 5.69 -0.05
N GLU A 86 -1.04 6.03 1.19
CA GLU A 86 -2.33 6.66 1.54
C GLU A 86 -2.54 8.06 0.95
N GLN A 87 -1.46 8.72 0.54
CA GLN A 87 -1.47 10.09 0.01
C GLN A 87 -1.45 10.12 -1.52
N VAL A 88 -1.19 8.99 -2.18
CA VAL A 88 -1.17 8.93 -3.64
C VAL A 88 -2.60 9.06 -4.16
N THR A 89 -2.84 10.12 -4.94
CA THR A 89 -4.15 10.37 -5.55
C THR A 89 -4.16 10.01 -7.03
N ALA A 90 -5.35 9.81 -7.60
CA ALA A 90 -5.52 9.58 -9.03
C ALA A 90 -4.96 10.73 -9.90
N ARG A 91 -4.82 11.95 -9.35
CA ARG A 91 -4.21 13.09 -10.06
C ARG A 91 -2.70 12.92 -10.20
N ASP A 92 -2.05 12.39 -9.18
CA ASP A 92 -0.61 12.14 -9.19
C ASP A 92 -0.27 11.05 -10.22
N VAL A 93 -1.11 10.01 -10.30
CA VAL A 93 -0.93 8.98 -11.33
C VAL A 93 -1.20 9.53 -12.73
N ARG A 94 -2.23 10.37 -12.90
CA ARG A 94 -2.46 11.06 -14.18
C ARG A 94 -1.25 11.90 -14.61
N GLU A 95 -0.60 12.59 -13.68
CA GLU A 95 0.60 13.37 -13.96
C GLU A 95 1.76 12.48 -14.44
N VAL A 96 1.95 11.31 -13.83
CA VAL A 96 2.91 10.29 -14.30
C VAL A 96 2.60 9.88 -15.75
N LEU A 97 1.33 9.59 -16.06
CA LEU A 97 0.91 9.17 -17.41
C LEU A 97 1.12 10.28 -18.46
N GLU A 98 0.78 11.52 -18.12
CA GLU A 98 1.04 12.70 -18.97
C GLU A 98 2.53 12.85 -19.27
N ARG A 99 3.38 12.75 -18.25
CA ARG A 99 4.84 12.87 -18.39
C ARG A 99 5.42 11.79 -19.31
N VAL A 100 4.96 10.55 -19.16
CA VAL A 100 5.36 9.43 -20.03
C VAL A 100 4.87 9.65 -21.46
N LYS A 101 3.64 10.15 -21.65
CA LYS A 101 3.08 10.45 -22.96
C LYS A 101 3.88 11.54 -23.67
N LEU A 102 4.26 12.60 -22.96
CA LEU A 102 5.13 13.67 -23.47
C LEU A 102 6.54 13.16 -23.83
N SER A 103 7.03 12.12 -23.17
CA SER A 103 8.30 11.47 -23.51
C SER A 103 8.27 10.67 -24.83
N GLY A 104 7.10 10.53 -25.46
CA GLY A 104 6.92 9.87 -26.77
C GLY A 104 6.88 8.34 -26.71
N ARG A 105 6.57 7.75 -25.55
CA ARG A 105 6.62 6.29 -25.31
C ARG A 105 5.26 5.74 -24.86
N PRO A 106 4.28 5.59 -25.77
CA PRO A 106 2.92 5.20 -25.41
C PRO A 106 2.79 3.76 -24.88
N SER A 107 3.67 2.84 -25.27
CA SER A 107 3.68 1.47 -24.75
C SER A 107 3.94 1.40 -23.24
N ILE A 108 4.73 2.35 -22.74
CA ILE A 108 5.08 2.46 -21.32
C ILE A 108 3.88 2.92 -20.47
N VAL A 109 2.99 3.74 -21.04
CA VAL A 109 1.74 4.17 -20.38
C VAL A 109 0.89 2.94 -20.04
N ASN A 110 0.82 1.99 -20.97
CA ASN A 110 0.07 0.75 -20.77
C ASN A 110 0.69 -0.13 -19.68
N ASP A 111 2.02 -0.17 -19.59
CA ASP A 111 2.72 -0.88 -18.52
C ASP A 111 2.43 -0.23 -17.14
N VAL A 112 2.50 1.10 -17.05
CA VAL A 112 2.18 1.85 -15.82
C VAL A 112 0.73 1.62 -15.37
N LEU A 113 -0.24 1.61 -16.29
CA LEU A 113 -1.64 1.34 -15.97
C LEU A 113 -1.87 -0.08 -15.46
N ILE A 114 -1.19 -1.08 -16.05
CA ILE A 114 -1.23 -2.46 -15.55
C ILE A 114 -0.68 -2.54 -14.12
N TYR A 115 0.33 -1.72 -13.79
CA TYR A 115 0.91 -1.67 -12.45
C TYR A 115 0.00 -0.93 -11.45
N GLU A 116 -0.68 0.13 -11.86
CA GLU A 116 -1.66 0.84 -11.04
C GLU A 116 -2.85 -0.06 -10.66
N ALA A 117 -3.32 -0.91 -11.59
CA ALA A 117 -4.39 -1.86 -11.31
C ALA A 117 -4.05 -2.86 -10.17
N VAL A 118 -2.77 -3.23 -10.03
CA VAL A 118 -2.30 -4.10 -8.94
C VAL A 118 -2.28 -3.37 -7.60
N VAL A 119 -1.87 -2.09 -7.61
CA VAL A 119 -1.90 -1.24 -6.41
C VAL A 119 -3.35 -1.01 -5.95
N SER A 120 -4.27 -0.76 -6.88
CA SER A 120 -5.68 -0.52 -6.58
C SER A 120 -6.39 -1.77 -6.05
N SER A 121 -6.06 -2.97 -6.56
CA SER A 121 -6.63 -4.22 -6.03
C SER A 121 -6.11 -4.60 -4.64
N CYS A 122 -4.96 -4.07 -4.23
CA CYS A 122 -4.39 -4.30 -2.90
C CYS A 122 -5.03 -3.38 -1.84
N GLY A 123 -5.59 -2.23 -2.26
CA GLY A 123 -6.24 -1.26 -1.37
C GLY A 123 -7.69 -1.54 -0.99
N GLU A 124 -8.36 -2.48 -1.68
CA GLU A 124 -9.78 -2.83 -1.44
C GLU A 124 -10.00 -4.05 -0.51
N ALA A 125 -8.93 -4.60 0.10
CA ALA A 125 -9.01 -5.77 0.99
C ALA A 125 -8.93 -5.43 2.50
#